data_AF-A0A135HU01-F1
#
_entry.id   AF-A0A135HU01-F1
#
_cell.length_a   1.000
_cell.length_b   1.000
_cell.length_c   1.000
_cell.angle_alpha   90.00
_cell.angle_beta   90.00
_cell.angle_gamma   90.00
#
_symmetry.space_group_name_H-M   'P 1'
#
loop_
_entity.id
_entity.type
_entity.pdbx_description
1 polymer ?
#
loop_
_entity_poly.entity_id
_entity_poly.type
_entity_poly.pdbx_seq_one_letter_code
_entity_poly.pdbx_strand_id
1 'polypeptide(L)'
;MAYRVTFFIALFATALALGGAMAHLLALPNKIALPRDEYFIAQQAYRGWNRLAYLLLIQLIAIVAVAIMSRHEPWVLWPAVISGLCLLGAQAVFWAYTYPANVATENWTAIPDNWETLRARWEYSHAAGAVLQILSMGSLIVAALARMRA
;
A
#
# COMPACT_ATOMS: atom_id res chain seq x y z
N MET A 1 22.61 -3.52 -17.30
CA MET A 1 22.05 -2.23 -16.86
C MET A 1 20.56 -2.34 -16.53
N ALA A 2 19.71 -2.79 -17.46
CA ALA A 2 18.25 -2.90 -17.29
C ALA A 2 17.82 -3.53 -15.95
N TYR A 3 18.39 -4.68 -15.57
CA TYR A 3 17.99 -5.38 -14.34
C TYR A 3 18.20 -4.54 -13.06
N ARG A 4 19.29 -3.76 -12.98
CA ARG A 4 19.57 -2.87 -11.85
C ARG A 4 18.58 -1.70 -11.81
N VAL A 5 18.24 -1.16 -12.98
CA VAL A 5 17.25 -0.08 -13.13
C VAL A 5 15.86 -0.57 -12.71
N THR A 6 15.45 -1.77 -13.15
CA THR A 6 14.16 -2.36 -12.74
C THR A 6 14.07 -2.54 -11.22
N PHE A 7 15.14 -3.05 -10.59
CA PHE A 7 15.22 -3.16 -9.14
C PHE A 7 15.12 -1.81 -8.43
N PHE A 8 15.85 -0.82 -8.93
CA PHE A 8 15.79 0.54 -8.40
C PHE A 8 14.36 1.10 -8.46
N ILE A 9 13.69 0.97 -9.61
CA ILE A 9 12.30 1.44 -9.77
C ILE A 9 11.37 0.68 -8.82
N ALA A 10 11.48 -0.64 -8.71
CA ALA A 10 10.64 -1.46 -7.83
C ALA A 10 10.79 -1.05 -6.36
N LEU A 11 12.04 -0.91 -5.88
CA LEU A 11 12.32 -0.48 -4.51
C LEU A 11 11.84 0.96 -4.27
N PHE A 12 12.16 1.89 -5.16
CA PHE A 12 11.84 3.29 -4.98
C PHE A 12 10.32 3.54 -5.03
N ALA A 13 9.62 2.96 -5.99
CA ALA A 13 8.16 3.05 -6.09
C ALA A 13 7.47 2.44 -4.85
N THR A 14 7.95 1.27 -4.39
CA THR A 14 7.44 0.63 -3.17
C THR A 14 7.68 1.50 -1.93
N ALA A 15 8.85 2.15 -1.82
CA ALA A 15 9.16 3.03 -0.70
C ALA A 15 8.23 4.24 -0.64
N LEU A 16 8.02 4.89 -1.79
CA LEU A 16 7.11 6.03 -1.89
C LEU A 16 5.66 5.63 -1.60
N ALA A 17 5.19 4.49 -2.12
CA ALA A 17 3.85 3.98 -1.85
C ALA A 17 3.65 3.62 -0.37
N LEU A 18 4.68 3.03 0.26
CA LEU A 18 4.69 2.72 1.69
C LEU A 18 4.54 3.97 2.55
N GLY A 19 5.05 5.14 2.12
CA GLY A 19 4.86 6.40 2.83
C GLY A 19 3.38 6.74 3.08
N GLY A 20 2.53 6.59 2.05
CA GLY A 20 1.08 6.80 2.20
C GLY A 20 0.42 5.79 3.14
N ALA A 21 0.80 4.51 3.03
CA ALA A 21 0.26 3.46 3.90
C ALA A 21 0.67 3.65 5.37
N MET A 22 1.94 4.01 5.61
CA MET A 22 2.46 4.30 6.95
C MET A 22 1.80 5.53 7.57
N ALA A 23 1.48 6.55 6.78
CA ALA A 23 0.77 7.73 7.27
C ALA A 23 -0.60 7.36 7.88
N HIS A 24 -1.34 6.42 7.28
CA HIS A 24 -2.58 5.90 7.86
C HIS A 24 -2.31 5.08 9.13
N LEU A 25 -1.39 4.11 9.06
CA LEU A 25 -1.11 3.21 10.18
C LEU A 25 -0.61 3.95 11.43
N LEU A 26 0.31 4.91 11.28
CA LEU A 26 0.90 5.63 12.40
C LEU A 26 -0.05 6.68 12.99
N ALA A 27 -0.97 7.22 12.19
CA ALA A 27 -1.99 8.14 12.66
C ALA A 27 -3.15 7.42 13.37
N LEU A 28 -3.36 6.13 13.11
CA LEU A 28 -4.50 5.34 13.60
C LEU A 28 -4.75 5.49 15.11
N PRO A 29 -3.76 5.34 16.02
CA PRO A 29 -4.02 5.39 17.46
C PRO A 29 -4.58 6.75 17.91
N ASN A 30 -4.19 7.82 17.21
CA ASN A 30 -4.61 9.19 17.51
C ASN A 30 -5.91 9.58 16.78
N LYS A 31 -6.28 8.87 15.71
CA LYS A 31 -7.45 9.19 14.89
C LYS A 31 -8.70 8.38 15.23
N ILE A 32 -8.56 7.12 15.65
CA ILE A 32 -9.69 6.19 15.73
C ILE A 32 -10.77 6.62 16.74
N ALA A 33 -10.36 7.32 17.81
CA ALA A 33 -11.23 7.76 18.89
C ALA A 33 -11.69 9.23 18.75
N LEU A 34 -11.31 9.92 17.66
CA LEU A 34 -11.69 11.33 17.49
C LEU A 34 -13.21 11.51 17.43
N PRO A 35 -13.74 12.61 18.01
CA PRO A 35 -15.10 13.05 17.75
C PRO A 35 -15.35 13.21 16.25
N ARG A 36 -16.61 13.07 15.84
CA ARG A 36 -17.03 13.10 14.43
C ARG A 36 -16.42 14.27 13.66
N ASP A 37 -16.63 15.50 14.13
CA ASP A 37 -16.25 16.69 13.36
C ASP A 37 -14.72 16.79 13.24
N GLU A 38 -13.97 16.46 14.30
CA GLU A 38 -12.50 16.40 14.28
C GLU A 38 -11.97 15.30 13.34
N TYR A 39 -12.60 14.12 13.33
CA TYR A 39 -12.24 13.02 12.43
C TYR A 39 -12.40 13.43 10.97
N PHE A 40 -13.53 14.05 10.63
CA PHE A 40 -13.81 14.50 9.27
C PHE A 40 -12.92 15.66 8.83
N ILE A 41 -12.51 16.54 9.75
CA ILE A 41 -11.46 17.55 9.49
C ILE A 41 -10.13 16.87 9.19
N ALA A 42 -9.71 15.91 10.02
CA ALA A 42 -8.46 15.17 9.82
C ALA A 42 -8.44 14.41 8.48
N GLN A 43 -9.58 13.84 8.06
CA GLN A 43 -9.67 13.14 6.77
C GLN A 43 -9.43 14.06 5.56
N GLN A 44 -9.64 15.37 5.67
CA GLN A 44 -9.39 16.28 4.55
C GLN A 44 -7.92 16.35 4.16
N ALA A 45 -6.99 15.98 5.05
CA ALA A 45 -5.57 15.87 4.76
C ALA A 45 -5.27 14.85 3.64
N TYR A 46 -6.17 13.89 3.40
CA TYR A 46 -6.01 12.85 2.39
C TYR A 46 -6.72 13.15 1.06
N ARG A 47 -7.30 14.34 0.88
CA ARG A 47 -7.91 14.73 -0.38
C ARG A 47 -6.93 14.59 -1.55
N GLY A 48 -7.35 13.90 -2.60
CA GLY A 48 -6.53 13.67 -3.81
C GLY A 48 -5.49 12.56 -3.70
N TRP A 49 -5.45 11.81 -2.61
CA TRP A 49 -4.51 10.68 -2.45
C TRP A 49 -4.81 9.49 -3.37
N ASN A 50 -5.97 9.46 -4.03
CA ASN A 50 -6.27 8.51 -5.10
C ASN A 50 -5.23 8.55 -6.24
N ARG A 51 -4.51 9.67 -6.43
CA ARG A 51 -3.40 9.77 -7.40
C ARG A 51 -2.23 8.84 -7.09
N LEU A 52 -2.09 8.36 -5.85
CA LEU A 52 -1.13 7.32 -5.50
C LEU A 52 -1.37 6.00 -6.27
N ALA A 53 -2.57 5.79 -6.83
CA ALA A 53 -2.85 4.65 -7.70
C ALA A 53 -1.90 4.58 -8.91
N TYR A 54 -1.49 5.72 -9.48
CA TYR A 54 -0.51 5.74 -10.58
C TYR A 54 0.85 5.19 -10.13
N LEU A 55 1.27 5.55 -8.92
CA LEU A 55 2.51 5.04 -8.33
C LEU A 55 2.41 3.54 -8.00
N LEU A 56 1.26 3.08 -7.50
CA LEU A 56 1.01 1.66 -7.27
C LEU A 56 1.04 0.83 -8.56
N LEU A 57 0.59 1.39 -9.69
CA LEU A 57 0.72 0.74 -10.99
C LEU A 57 2.18 0.60 -11.41
N ILE A 58 2.99 1.65 -11.24
CA ILE A 58 4.44 1.59 -11.50
C ILE A 58 5.11 0.55 -10.59
N GLN A 59 4.73 0.52 -9.30
CA GLN A 59 5.20 -0.47 -8.33
C GLN A 59 4.91 -1.89 -8.82
N LEU A 60 3.66 -2.18 -9.20
CA LEU A 60 3.24 -3.51 -9.67
C LEU A 60 4.02 -3.94 -10.92
N ILE A 61 4.11 -3.07 -11.94
CA ILE A 61 4.83 -3.37 -13.18
C ILE A 61 6.30 -3.67 -12.88
N ALA A 62 6.93 -2.87 -12.02
CA ALA A 62 8.34 -3.05 -11.68
C ALA A 62 8.59 -4.35 -10.91
N ILE A 63 7.72 -4.71 -9.95
CA ILE A 63 7.80 -5.98 -9.22
C ILE A 63 7.67 -7.18 -10.17
N VAL A 64 6.68 -7.14 -11.07
CA VAL A 64 6.49 -8.20 -12.08
C VAL A 64 7.70 -8.31 -13.00
N ALA A 65 8.25 -7.18 -13.45
CA ALA A 65 9.45 -7.16 -14.27
C ALA A 65 10.65 -7.74 -13.52
N VAL A 66 10.85 -7.43 -12.23
CA VAL A 66 11.88 -8.08 -11.40
C VAL A 66 11.66 -9.59 -11.39
N ALA A 67 10.46 -10.08 -11.06
CA ALA A 67 10.18 -11.51 -11.00
C ALA A 67 10.48 -12.23 -12.33
N ILE A 68 10.08 -11.64 -13.47
CA ILE A 68 10.36 -12.21 -14.80
C ILE A 68 11.87 -12.27 -15.07
N MET A 69 12.60 -11.19 -14.77
CA MET A 69 14.05 -11.12 -14.97
C MET A 69 14.82 -12.07 -14.04
N SER A 70 14.26 -12.38 -12.87
CA SER A 70 14.82 -13.31 -11.87
C SER A 70 14.43 -14.76 -12.08
N ARG A 71 13.74 -15.14 -13.18
CA ARG A 71 13.14 -16.49 -13.34
C ARG A 71 14.11 -17.68 -13.23
N HIS A 72 15.41 -17.45 -13.42
CA HIS A 72 16.47 -18.46 -13.29
C HIS A 72 17.28 -18.33 -11.98
N GLU A 73 16.93 -17.37 -11.13
CA GLU A 73 17.56 -17.05 -9.85
C GLU A 73 16.52 -17.24 -8.73
N PRO A 74 16.24 -18.48 -8.28
CA PRO A 74 15.11 -18.77 -7.37
C PRO A 74 15.15 -17.96 -6.06
N TRP A 75 16.36 -17.67 -5.56
CA TRP A 75 16.59 -16.86 -4.36
C TRP A 75 16.18 -15.39 -4.51
N VAL A 76 16.08 -14.89 -5.75
CA VAL A 76 15.61 -13.54 -6.07
C VAL A 76 14.14 -13.58 -6.52
N LEU A 77 13.76 -14.60 -7.30
CA LEU A 77 12.40 -14.80 -7.80
C LEU A 77 11.36 -14.88 -6.69
N TRP A 78 11.54 -15.78 -5.72
CA TRP A 78 10.50 -16.05 -4.73
C TRP A 78 10.21 -14.84 -3.83
N PRO A 79 11.22 -14.10 -3.32
CA PRO A 79 10.96 -12.85 -2.62
C PRO A 79 10.26 -11.80 -3.49
N ALA A 80 10.59 -11.69 -4.79
CA ALA A 80 9.89 -10.79 -5.71
C ALA A 80 8.41 -11.20 -5.92
N VAL A 81 8.13 -12.50 -6.04
CA VAL A 81 6.76 -13.04 -6.12
C VAL A 81 5.98 -12.76 -4.84
N ILE A 82 6.56 -13.03 -3.67
CA ILE A 82 5.93 -12.72 -2.37
C ILE A 82 5.63 -11.22 -2.28
N SER A 83 6.55 -10.36 -2.71
CA SER A 83 6.33 -8.92 -2.75
C SER A 83 5.10 -8.52 -3.58
N GLY A 84 4.94 -9.12 -4.77
CA GLY A 84 3.79 -8.92 -5.63
C GLY A 84 2.49 -9.44 -5.01
N LEU A 85 2.51 -10.62 -4.38
CA LEU A 85 1.34 -11.18 -3.69
C LEU A 85 0.90 -10.29 -2.50
N CYS A 86 1.84 -9.76 -1.72
CA CYS A 86 1.53 -8.81 -0.66
C CYS A 86 0.90 -7.52 -1.20
N LEU A 87 1.43 -6.97 -2.30
CA LEU A 87 0.82 -5.80 -2.97
C LEU A 87 -0.61 -6.10 -3.45
N LEU A 88 -0.83 -7.24 -4.10
CA LEU A 88 -2.17 -7.66 -4.54
C LEU A 88 -3.13 -7.90 -3.37
N GLY A 89 -2.64 -8.47 -2.26
CA GLY A 89 -3.39 -8.59 -1.03
C GLY A 89 -3.81 -7.24 -0.47
N ALA A 90 -2.91 -6.25 -0.48
CA ALA A 90 -3.21 -4.89 -0.03
C ALA A 90 -4.29 -4.25 -0.91
N GLN A 91 -4.24 -4.48 -2.23
CA GLN A 91 -5.28 -4.04 -3.16
C GLN A 91 -6.62 -4.73 -2.87
N ALA A 92 -6.64 -6.04 -2.63
CA ALA A 92 -7.86 -6.76 -2.31
C ALA A 92 -8.53 -6.20 -1.04
N VAL A 93 -7.76 -5.92 0.02
CA VAL A 93 -8.25 -5.27 1.24
C VAL A 93 -8.81 -3.88 0.94
N PHE A 94 -8.11 -3.08 0.14
CA PHE A 94 -8.56 -1.75 -0.25
C PHE A 94 -9.91 -1.80 -0.97
N TRP A 95 -10.04 -2.64 -2.00
CA TRP A 95 -11.26 -2.73 -2.79
C TRP A 95 -12.44 -3.31 -1.98
N ALA A 96 -12.18 -4.20 -1.03
CA ALA A 96 -13.22 -4.80 -0.20
C ALA A 96 -13.73 -3.86 0.91
N TYR A 97 -12.88 -3.01 1.48
CA TYR A 97 -13.22 -2.26 2.70
C TYR A 97 -13.01 -0.75 2.59
N THR A 98 -11.86 -0.31 2.07
CA THR A 98 -11.52 1.12 1.97
C THR A 98 -12.36 1.82 0.91
N TYR A 99 -12.44 1.24 -0.30
CA TYR A 99 -13.14 1.83 -1.43
C TYR A 99 -14.65 2.00 -1.18
N PRO A 100 -15.39 0.99 -0.67
CA PRO A 100 -16.80 1.17 -0.36
C PRO A 100 -17.06 2.27 0.69
N ALA A 101 -16.18 2.40 1.69
CA ALA A 101 -16.28 3.47 2.67
C ALA A 101 -15.99 4.86 2.06
N ASN A 102 -15.04 4.97 1.14
CA ASN A 102 -14.82 6.20 0.38
C ASN A 102 -16.06 6.58 -0.44
N VAL A 103 -16.69 5.63 -1.12
CA VAL A 103 -17.92 5.89 -1.91
C VAL A 103 -19.06 6.35 -0.99
N ALA A 104 -19.33 5.63 0.09
CA ALA A 104 -20.43 5.93 1.00
C ALA A 104 -20.30 7.29 1.71
N THR A 105 -19.08 7.79 1.88
CA THR A 105 -18.79 9.08 2.53
C THR A 105 -18.46 10.20 1.54
N GLU A 106 -18.55 9.94 0.23
CA GLU A 106 -18.09 10.86 -0.82
C GLU A 106 -16.62 11.31 -0.62
N ASN A 107 -15.77 10.39 -0.19
CA ASN A 107 -14.40 10.65 0.30
C ASN A 107 -14.38 11.54 1.54
N TRP A 108 -15.17 11.16 2.56
CA TRP A 108 -15.23 11.84 3.86
C TRP A 108 -15.67 13.30 3.77
N THR A 109 -16.58 13.63 2.84
CA THR A 109 -17.26 14.94 2.76
C THR A 109 -18.73 14.87 3.15
N ALA A 110 -19.36 13.69 3.05
CA ALA A 110 -20.69 13.41 3.55
C ALA A 110 -20.61 12.58 4.84
N ILE A 111 -21.55 12.80 5.76
CA ILE A 111 -21.63 12.11 7.06
C ILE A 111 -22.88 11.21 7.08
N PRO A 112 -22.76 9.92 6.70
CA PRO A 112 -23.85 8.96 6.83
C PRO A 112 -24.13 8.58 8.29
N ASP A 113 -25.33 8.06 8.57
CA ASP A 113 -25.72 7.59 9.91
C ASP A 113 -24.77 6.53 10.48
N ASN A 114 -24.22 5.66 9.61
CA ASN A 114 -23.31 4.58 9.99
C ASN A 114 -21.81 4.95 9.90
N TRP A 115 -21.46 6.24 9.90
CA TRP A 115 -20.08 6.73 9.70
C TRP A 115 -19.06 6.08 10.64
N GLU A 116 -19.42 5.73 11.88
CA GLU A 116 -18.50 5.10 12.83
C GLU A 116 -18.07 3.70 12.37
N THR A 117 -19.01 2.93 11.81
CA THR A 117 -18.70 1.61 11.24
C THR A 117 -17.83 1.76 10.00
N LEU A 118 -18.11 2.75 9.16
CA LEU A 118 -17.28 3.06 7.99
C LEU A 118 -15.88 3.49 8.40
N ARG A 119 -15.74 4.29 9.46
CA ARG A 119 -14.45 4.71 10.04
C ARG A 119 -13.64 3.50 10.46
N ALA A 120 -14.22 2.62 11.28
CA ALA A 120 -13.52 1.44 11.76
C ALA A 120 -13.03 0.58 10.58
N ARG A 121 -13.92 0.26 9.61
CA ARG A 121 -13.55 -0.53 8.44
C ARG A 121 -12.44 0.13 7.62
N TRP A 122 -12.57 1.42 7.35
CA TRP A 122 -11.61 2.17 6.54
C TRP A 122 -10.23 2.23 7.22
N GLU A 123 -10.18 2.62 8.49
CA GLU A 123 -8.95 2.77 9.26
C GLU A 123 -8.21 1.43 9.45
N TYR A 124 -8.93 0.36 9.86
CA TYR A 124 -8.30 -0.96 10.02
C TYR A 124 -7.92 -1.60 8.69
N SER A 125 -8.65 -1.34 7.60
CA SER A 125 -8.27 -1.82 6.27
C SER A 125 -6.96 -1.17 5.79
N HIS A 126 -6.75 0.13 6.06
CA HIS A 126 -5.48 0.79 5.78
C HIS A 126 -4.34 0.24 6.64
N ALA A 127 -4.60 -0.04 7.93
CA ALA A 127 -3.60 -0.66 8.80
C ALA A 127 -3.16 -2.05 8.27
N ALA A 128 -4.12 -2.88 7.85
CA ALA A 128 -3.83 -4.16 7.22
C ALA A 128 -3.07 -4.00 5.88
N GLY A 129 -3.49 -3.05 5.05
CA GLY A 129 -2.79 -2.70 3.81
C GLY A 129 -1.36 -2.22 4.04
N ALA A 130 -1.10 -1.45 5.10
CA ALA A 130 0.23 -1.00 5.48
C ALA A 130 1.14 -2.15 5.90
N VAL A 131 0.65 -3.10 6.70
CA VAL A 131 1.41 -4.33 7.03
C VAL A 131 1.79 -5.10 5.77
N LEU A 132 0.86 -5.27 4.83
CA LEU A 132 1.13 -5.93 3.55
C LEU A 132 2.17 -5.16 2.71
N GLN A 133 2.12 -3.83 2.69
CA GLN A 133 3.14 -3.03 1.99
C GLN A 133 4.52 -3.08 2.67
N ILE A 134 4.59 -3.17 4.00
CA ILE A 134 5.86 -3.41 4.73
C ILE A 134 6.45 -4.76 4.31
N LEU A 135 5.61 -5.81 4.29
CA LEU A 135 6.05 -7.14 3.84
C LEU A 135 6.52 -7.10 2.37
N SER A 136 5.78 -6.39 1.51
CA SER A 136 6.15 -6.18 0.10
C SER A 136 7.52 -5.52 -0.05
N MET A 137 7.79 -4.45 0.71
CA MET A 137 9.08 -3.79 0.77
C MET A 137 10.18 -4.72 1.31
N GLY A 138 9.93 -5.39 2.43
CA GLY A 138 10.88 -6.31 3.05
C GLY A 138 11.30 -7.43 2.09
N SER A 139 10.34 -8.03 1.38
CA SER A 139 10.63 -9.06 0.38
C SER A 139 11.43 -8.55 -0.82
N LEU A 140 11.21 -7.31 -1.29
CA LEU A 140 12.04 -6.70 -2.34
C LEU A 140 13.47 -6.42 -1.87
N ILE A 141 13.66 -5.98 -0.62
CA ILE A 141 14.99 -5.79 -0.03
C ILE A 141 15.71 -7.14 0.02
N VAL A 142 15.04 -8.21 0.46
CA VAL A 142 15.61 -9.57 0.45
C VAL A 142 15.98 -10.00 -0.97
N ALA A 143 15.13 -9.76 -1.97
CA ALA A 143 15.44 -10.05 -3.37
C ALA A 143 16.71 -9.32 -3.83
N ALA A 144 16.81 -8.03 -3.51
CA ALA A 144 17.96 -7.21 -3.89
C ALA A 144 19.27 -7.70 -3.22
N LEU A 145 19.22 -8.06 -1.94
CA LEU A 145 20.36 -8.60 -1.21
C LEU A 145 20.78 -9.98 -1.72
N ALA A 146 19.82 -10.85 -2.03
CA ALA A 146 20.10 -12.16 -2.63
C ALA A 146 20.82 -12.01 -3.98
N ARG A 147 20.40 -11.04 -4.79
CA ARG A 147 21.02 -10.73 -6.08
C ARG A 147 22.45 -10.16 -5.95
N MET A 148 22.80 -9.55 -4.82
CA MET A 148 24.17 -9.07 -4.59
C MET A 148 25.15 -10.19 -4.26
N ARG A 149 24.64 -11.37 -3.85
CA ARG A 149 25.45 -12.53 -3.46
C ARG A 149 25.60 -13.56 -4.60
N ALA A 150 24.80 -13.44 -5.66
CA ALA A 150 24.87 -14.26 -6.87
C ALA A 150 25.77 -13.60 -7.91
#